data_AF-A0A514CED2-F1
#
_entry.id   AF-A0A514CED2-F1
#
_cell.length_a   1.000
_cell.length_b   1.000
_cell.length_c   1.000
_cell.angle_alpha   90.00
_cell.angle_beta   90.00
_cell.angle_gamma   90.00
#
_symmetry.space_group_name_H-M   'P 1'
#
loop_
_entity.id
_entity.type
_entity.pdbx_description
1 polymer ?
#
loop_
_entity_poly.entity_id
_entity_poly.type
_entity_poly.pdbx_seq_one_letter_code
_entity_poly.pdbx_strand_id
1 'polypeptide(L)' 'MSKENLKYISTRLVERKSSKAFKEGAKKAMEINGYVMVAENGWVVKKFKDGQIEKVKEISHGSENQKLILD' A
#
# COMPACT_ATOMS: atom_id res chain seq x y z
N MET A 1 30.47 -5.62 18.18
CA MET A 1 29.11 -5.46 17.63
C MET A 1 28.35 -4.50 18.52
N SER A 2 27.97 -3.33 18.01
CA SER A 2 27.08 -2.41 18.72
C SER A 2 25.70 -3.07 18.84
N LYS A 3 25.19 -3.24 20.07
CA LYS A 3 23.80 -3.62 20.30
C LYS A 3 22.94 -2.46 19.81
N GLU A 4 22.32 -2.61 18.64
CA GLU A 4 21.29 -1.67 18.20
C GLU A 4 20.15 -1.71 19.22
N ASN A 5 19.93 -0.60 19.93
CA ASN A 5 18.78 -0.43 20.80
C ASN A 5 17.53 -0.36 19.92
N LEU A 6 16.93 -1.51 19.62
CA LEU A 6 15.63 -1.60 18.97
C LEU A 6 14.59 -0.92 19.89
N LYS A 7 14.22 0.32 19.56
CA LYS A 7 13.07 0.97 20.18
C LYS A 7 11.83 0.22 19.71
N TYR A 8 11.28 -0.61 20.59
CA TYR A 8 10.04 -1.32 20.30
C TYR A 8 8.92 -0.31 20.07
N ILE A 9 8.32 -0.37 18.89
CA ILE A 9 7.13 0.38 18.54
C ILE A 9 5.95 -0.58 18.61
N SER A 10 4.84 -0.15 19.22
CA SER A 10 3.63 -0.98 19.24
C SER A 10 3.05 -1.13 17.83
N THR A 11 2.48 -2.30 17.53
CA THR A 11 1.79 -2.58 16.26
C THR A 11 0.77 -1.49 15.93
N ARG A 12 0.03 -1.02 16.94
CA ARG A 12 -0.93 0.09 16.83
C ARG A 12 -0.29 1.39 16.33
N LEU A 13 0.92 1.72 16.77
CA LEU A 13 1.61 2.93 16.31
C LEU A 13 2.06 2.78 14.86
N VAL A 14 2.58 1.60 14.48
CA VAL A 14 2.95 1.29 13.09
C VAL A 14 1.73 1.42 12.18
N GLU A 15 0.63 0.74 12.49
CA GLU A 15 -0.62 0.80 11.73
C GLU A 15 -1.12 2.25 11.55
N ARG A 16 -1.13 3.03 12.64
CA ARG A 16 -1.57 4.43 12.59
C ARG A 16 -0.68 5.30 11.70
N LYS A 17 0.64 5.15 11.82
CA LYS A 17 1.59 5.95 11.03
C LYS A 17 1.58 5.53 9.56
N SER A 18 1.58 4.23 9.26
CA SER A 18 1.48 3.70 7.91
C SER A 18 0.18 4.11 7.24
N SER A 19 -0.97 3.95 7.92
CA SER A 19 -2.28 4.36 7.38
C SER A 19 -2.32 5.86 7.04
N LYS A 20 -1.72 6.71 7.88
CA LYS A 20 -1.62 8.14 7.61
C LYS A 20 -0.74 8.41 6.39
N ALA A 21 0.44 7.80 6.32
CA ALA A 21 1.37 7.97 5.21
C ALA A 21 0.77 7.53 3.87
N PHE A 22 0.07 6.38 3.83
CA PHE A 22 -0.61 5.91 2.62
C PHE A 22 -1.72 6.86 2.17
N LYS A 23 -2.52 7.40 3.10
CA LYS A 23 -3.56 8.40 2.76
C LYS A 23 -2.96 9.68 2.17
N GLU A 24 -1.86 10.17 2.75
CA GLU A 24 -1.16 11.36 2.24
C GLU A 24 -0.52 11.10 0.87
N GLY A 25 0.10 9.93 0.69
CA GLY A 25 0.66 9.51 -0.59
C GLY A 25 -0.40 9.39 -1.68
N ALA A 26 -1.55 8.80 -1.37
CA ALA A 26 -2.68 8.67 -2.29
C ALA A 26 -3.24 10.05 -2.70
N LYS A 27 -3.36 11.00 -1.76
CA LYS A 27 -3.76 12.38 -2.08
C LYS A 27 -2.80 13.03 -3.07
N LYS A 28 -1.50 12.96 -2.80
CA LYS A 28 -0.47 13.52 -3.70
C LYS A 28 -0.46 12.86 -5.07
N ALA A 29 -0.59 11.53 -5.13
CA ALA A 29 -0.68 10.80 -6.39
C ALA A 29 -1.91 11.26 -7.20
N MET A 30 -3.06 11.45 -6.55
CA MET A 30 -4.27 11.98 -7.19
C MET A 30 -4.07 13.42 -7.70
N GLU A 31 -3.38 14.27 -6.94
CA GLU A 31 -3.09 15.65 -7.33
C GLU A 31 -2.14 15.75 -8.53
N ILE A 32 -1.11 14.90 -8.58
CA ILE A 32 -0.07 14.96 -9.62
C ILE A 32 -0.48 14.19 -10.88
N ASN A 33 -1.03 12.97 -10.71
CA ASN A 33 -1.30 12.05 -11.83
C ASN A 33 -2.78 12.02 -12.24
N GLY A 34 -3.69 12.55 -11.42
CA GLY A 34 -5.14 12.44 -11.64
C GLY A 34 -5.73 11.07 -11.33
N TYR A 35 -4.90 10.10 -10.89
CA TYR A 35 -5.33 8.76 -10.50
C TYR A 35 -4.45 8.17 -9.40
N VAL A 36 -4.96 7.13 -8.74
CA VAL A 36 -4.22 6.30 -7.78
C VAL A 36 -4.34 4.83 -8.19
N MET A 37 -3.26 4.07 -8.08
CA MET A 37 -3.30 2.62 -8.30
C MET A 37 -3.64 1.89 -7.01
N VAL A 38 -4.61 0.97 -7.07
CA VAL A 38 -5.09 0.21 -5.91
C VAL A 38 -5.33 -1.24 -6.32
N ALA A 39 -5.08 -2.18 -5.41
CA ALA A 39 -5.52 -3.57 -5.56
C ALA A 39 -6.95 -3.71 -5.05
N GLU A 40 -7.90 -4.09 -5.92
CA GLU A 40 -9.31 -4.24 -5.58
C GLU A 40 -9.92 -5.40 -6.38
N ASN A 41 -10.69 -6.26 -5.70
CA ASN A 41 -11.40 -7.39 -6.32
C ASN A 41 -10.51 -8.31 -7.19
N GLY A 42 -9.27 -8.57 -6.75
CA GLY A 42 -8.33 -9.41 -7.50
C GLY A 42 -7.67 -8.71 -8.69
N TRP A 43 -7.79 -7.38 -8.82
CA TRP A 43 -7.18 -6.61 -9.90
C TRP A 43 -6.37 -5.44 -9.35
N VAL A 44 -5.27 -5.11 -10.01
CA VAL A 44 -4.66 -3.79 -9.92
C VAL A 44 -5.47 -2.87 -10.83
N VAL A 45 -6.02 -1.80 -10.27
CA VAL A 45 -6.86 -0.82 -10.96
C VAL A 45 -6.31 0.59 -10.77
N LYS A 46 -6.52 1.47 -11.76
CA LYS A 46 -6.41 2.91 -11.58
C LYS A 46 -7.78 3.45 -11.18
N LYS A 47 -7.84 4.21 -10.09
CA LYS A 47 -9.00 5.00 -9.69
C LYS A 47 -8.73 6.47 -9.98
N PHE A 48 -9.54 7.06 -10.83
CA PHE A 48 -9.46 8.47 -11.20
C PHE A 48 -10.30 9.33 -10.25
N LYS A 49 -10.04 10.64 -10.25
CA LYS A 49 -10.73 11.61 -9.37
C LYS A 49 -12.24 11.70 -9.62
N ASP A 50 -12.67 11.47 -10.86
CA ASP A 50 -14.07 11.48 -11.30
C ASP A 50 -14.82 10.18 -10.96
N GLY A 51 -14.12 9.18 -10.41
CA GLY A 51 -14.67 7.87 -10.07
C GLY A 51 -14.54 6.83 -11.17
N GLN A 52 -13.93 7.16 -12.33
CA GLN A 52 -13.62 6.15 -13.34
C GLN A 52 -12.63 5.12 -12.76
N ILE A 53 -12.84 3.85 -13.12
CA ILE A 53 -11.97 2.73 -12.74
C ILE A 53 -11.48 2.03 -14.00
N GLU A 54 -10.16 1.95 -14.16
CA GLU A 54 -9.51 1.24 -15.26
C GLU A 54 -8.76 0.02 -14.71
N LYS A 55 -9.07 -1.17 -15.22
CA LYS A 55 -8.37 -2.40 -14.85
C LYS A 55 -7.04 -2.48 -15.57
N VAL A 56 -5.96 -2.67 -14.82
CA VAL A 56 -4.59 -2.73 -15.36
C VAL A 56 -4.11 -4.16 -15.49
N LYS A 57 -4.20 -4.93 -14.40
CA LYS A 57 -3.65 -6.29 -14.35
C LYS A 57 -4.42 -7.14 -13.36
N GLU A 58 -4.74 -8.37 -13.74
CA GLU A 58 -5.30 -9.35 -12.82
C GLU A 58 -4.22 -9.83 -11.86
N ILE A 59 -4.57 -9.91 -10.59
CA ILE A 59 -3.74 -10.50 -9.54
C ILE A 59 -3.94 -12.02 -9.63
N SER A 60 -3.23 -12.64 -10.56
CA SER A 60 -3.10 -14.10 -10.60
C SER A 60 -2.53 -14.57 -9.26
N HIS A 61 -3.16 -15.55 -8.62
CA HIS A 61 -2.62 -16.17 -7.42
C HIS A 61 -1.32 -16.88 -7.78
N GLY A 62 -0.19 -16.25 -7.48
CA GLY A 62 1.13 -16.88 -7.57
C GLY A 62 1.29 -17.85 -6.41
N SER A 63 1.34 -19.15 -6.71
CA SER A 63 1.66 -20.23 -5.79
C SER A 63 3.15 -20.26 -5.43
N GLU A 64 3.71 -19.16 -4.98
CA GLU A 64 5.06 -19.13 -4.43
C GLU A 64 5.00 -18.41 -3.09
N ASN A 65 5.47 -19.10 -2.06
CA ASN A 65 5.63 -18.59 -0.70
C ASN A 65 6.33 -17.23 -0.71
N GLN A 66 5.55 -16.15 -0.82
CA GLN A 66 6.05 -14.81 -0.57
C GLN A 66 6.31 -14.73 0.92
N LYS A 67 7.59 -14.85 1.29
CA LYS A 67 8.05 -14.70 2.67
C LYS A 67 7.56 -13.34 3.16
N LEU A 68 6.51 -13.35 3.98
CA LEU A 68 6.04 -12.17 4.70
C LEU A 68 7.24 -11.64 5.50
N ILE A 69 7.68 -10.42 5.18
CA ILE A 69 8.82 -9.76 5.84
C ILE A 69 8.39 -9.17 7.19
N LEU A 70 7.10 -9.29 7.53
CA LEU A 70 6.49 -8.69 8.72
C LEU A 70 5.68 -9.74 9.50
N ASP A 71 6.34 -10.81 9.94
CA ASP A 71 5.92 -11.62 11.08
C ASP A 71 6.99 -11.51 12.17
#